data_AF-N6XGV3-F1
#
_entry.id   AF-N6XGV3-F1
#
_cell.length_a   1.000
_cell.length_b   1.000
_cell.length_c   1.000
_cell.angle_alpha   90.00
_cell.angle_beta   90.00
_cell.angle_gamma   90.00
#
_symmetry.space_group_name_H-M   'P 1'
#
loop_
_entity.id
_entity.type
_entity.pdbx_description
1 polymer ?
#
loop_
_entity_poly.entity_id
_entity_poly.type
_entity_poly.pdbx_seq_one_letter_code
_entity_poly.pdbx_strand_id
1 'polypeptide(L)'
;MTTKPPKFAPVTGEAALAMRQKTGLNQSRFWSVVGIGQSAGSRYESGRNIPRPVQMLLRIAYGTKAQAAKQVEALRPGAAEESAS
;
A
#
# COMPACT_ATOMS: atom_id res chain seq x y z
N MET A 1 -14.98 -12.78 -20.77
CA MET A 1 -15.36 -12.77 -19.35
C MET A 1 -14.52 -11.71 -18.64
N THR A 2 -15.11 -10.59 -18.19
CA THR A 2 -14.36 -9.50 -17.57
C THR A 2 -14.12 -9.78 -16.09
N THR A 3 -12.96 -10.35 -15.76
CA THR A 3 -12.47 -10.49 -14.39
C THR A 3 -12.21 -9.11 -13.79
N LYS A 4 -13.01 -8.73 -12.80
CA LYS A 4 -12.87 -7.48 -12.07
C LYS A 4 -11.51 -7.46 -11.36
N PRO A 5 -10.72 -6.37 -11.47
CA PRO A 5 -9.44 -6.30 -10.79
C PRO A 5 -9.63 -6.50 -9.28
N PRO A 6 -8.68 -7.17 -8.60
CA PRO A 6 -8.80 -7.47 -7.18
C PRO A 6 -9.02 -6.17 -6.38
N LYS A 7 -10.16 -6.10 -5.69
CA LYS A 7 -10.49 -4.96 -4.83
C LYS A 7 -9.69 -5.07 -3.54
N PHE A 8 -8.60 -4.30 -3.44
CA PHE A 8 -7.87 -4.16 -2.19
C PHE A 8 -8.61 -3.19 -1.25
N ALA A 9 -8.61 -3.48 0.05
CA ALA A 9 -9.07 -2.52 1.05
C ALA A 9 -8.22 -1.25 0.98
N PRO A 10 -8.79 -0.04 1.12
CA PRO A 10 -7.98 1.18 1.14
C PRO A 10 -7.04 1.17 2.36
N VAL A 11 -5.79 1.59 2.15
CA VAL A 11 -4.89 1.88 3.28
C VAL A 11 -5.20 3.29 3.75
N THR A 12 -5.81 3.40 4.94
CA THR A 12 -6.13 4.69 5.57
C THR A 12 -4.90 5.27 6.28
N GLY A 13 -4.97 6.55 6.64
CA GLY A 13 -3.97 7.20 7.49
C GLY A 13 -3.76 6.49 8.82
N GLU A 14 -4.85 6.06 9.45
CA GLU A 14 -4.85 5.28 10.69
C GLU A 14 -4.15 3.93 10.51
N ALA A 15 -4.43 3.22 9.41
CA ALA A 15 -3.75 1.97 9.11
C ALA A 15 -2.24 2.18 8.87
N ALA A 16 -1.85 3.25 8.18
CA ALA A 16 -0.44 3.60 7.98
C ALA A 16 0.25 3.96 9.31
N LEU A 17 -0.43 4.69 10.19
CA LEU A 17 0.05 4.99 11.53
C LEU A 17 0.25 3.72 12.37
N ALA A 18 -0.71 2.79 12.34
CA ALA A 18 -0.61 1.50 13.03
C ALA A 18 0.55 0.64 12.48
N MET A 19 0.74 0.63 11.15
CA MET A 19 1.90 -0.01 10.52
C MET A 19 3.21 0.59 11.02
N ARG A 20 3.31 1.92 11.06
CA ARG A 20 4.51 2.61 11.57
C ARG A 20 4.79 2.26 13.03
N GLN A 21 3.78 2.33 13.90
CA GLN A 21 3.93 2.00 15.31
C GLN A 21 4.43 0.57 15.52
N LYS A 22 3.91 -0.39 14.75
CA LYS A 22 4.36 -1.79 14.79
C LYS A 22 5.84 -1.98 14.40
N THR A 23 6.36 -1.13 13.53
CA THR A 23 7.78 -1.17 13.11
C THR A 23 8.73 -0.48 14.09
N GLY A 24 8.22 0.33 15.03
CA GLY A 24 9.04 1.16 15.93
C GLY A 24 9.76 2.32 15.23
N LEU A 25 9.45 2.60 13.96
CA LEU A 25 10.10 3.66 13.19
C LEU A 25 9.45 5.04 13.42
N ASN A 26 10.27 6.08 13.32
CA ASN A 26 9.77 7.45 13.21
C ASN A 26 9.17 7.71 11.83
N GLN A 27 8.43 8.82 11.68
CA GLN A 27 7.74 9.15 10.42
C GLN A 27 8.69 9.23 9.23
N SER A 28 9.86 9.88 9.39
CA SER A 28 10.81 10.03 8.29
C SER A 28 11.29 8.68 7.75
N ARG A 29 11.73 7.78 8.64
CA ARG A 29 12.22 6.45 8.25
C ARG A 29 11.12 5.59 7.64
N PHE A 30 9.93 5.58 8.23
CA PHE A 30 8.80 4.82 7.70
C PHE A 30 8.40 5.29 6.29
N TRP A 31 8.15 6.59 6.12
CA TRP A 31 7.68 7.11 4.83
C TRP A 31 8.76 7.08 3.74
N SER A 32 10.05 7.13 4.12
CA SER A 32 11.16 7.05 3.15
C SER A 32 11.20 5.75 2.36
N VAL A 33 10.74 4.63 2.93
CA VAL A 33 10.71 3.31 2.24
C VAL A 33 9.81 3.34 1.01
N VAL A 34 8.74 4.14 1.05
CA VAL A 34 7.80 4.31 -0.06
C VAL A 34 8.06 5.61 -0.85
N GLY A 35 9.22 6.23 -0.68
CA GLY A 35 9.62 7.45 -1.40
C GLY A 35 8.90 8.73 -0.96
N ILE A 36 8.31 8.73 0.25
CA ILE A 36 7.55 9.87 0.79
C ILE A 36 8.34 10.57 1.89
N GLY A 37 8.41 11.90 1.84
CA GLY A 37 9.03 12.71 2.89
C GLY A 37 8.17 12.81 4.16
N GLN A 38 8.80 13.12 5.29
CA GLN A 38 8.14 13.22 6.60
C GLN A 38 6.92 14.15 6.62
N SER A 39 7.02 15.32 5.97
CA SER A 39 5.92 16.31 5.97
C SER A 39 4.68 15.83 5.22
N ALA A 40 4.87 15.07 4.13
CA ALA A 40 3.77 14.45 3.41
C ALA A 40 3.19 13.25 4.19
N GLY A 41 4.06 12.43 4.77
CA GLY A 41 3.68 11.31 5.62
C GLY A 41 2.85 11.72 6.84
N SER A 42 3.24 12.81 7.51
CA SER A 42 2.50 13.38 8.63
C SER A 42 1.05 13.74 8.26
N ARG A 43 0.84 14.38 7.09
CA ARG A 43 -0.51 14.72 6.61
C ARG A 43 -1.39 13.49 6.43
N TYR A 44 -0.79 12.40 5.93
CA TYR A 44 -1.51 11.13 5.77
C TYR A 44 -1.89 10.52 7.10
N GLU A 45 -0.96 10.49 8.07
CA GLU A 45 -1.25 10.00 9.43
C GLU A 45 -2.35 10.82 10.13
N SER A 46 -2.47 12.12 9.83
CA SER A 46 -3.50 13.01 10.38
C SER A 46 -4.86 12.97 9.66
N GLY A 47 -5.08 12.00 8.76
CA GLY A 47 -6.39 11.76 8.15
C GLY A 47 -6.55 12.27 6.71
N ARG A 48 -5.49 12.79 6.08
CA ARG A 48 -5.54 13.08 4.63
C ARG A 48 -5.60 11.76 3.85
N ASN A 49 -6.41 11.75 2.79
CA ASN A 49 -6.47 10.60 1.89
C ASN A 49 -5.10 10.28 1.29
N ILE A 50 -4.69 9.02 1.37
CA ILE A 50 -3.43 8.52 0.83
C ILE A 50 -3.64 8.25 -0.67
N PRO A 51 -2.80 8.77 -1.58
CA PRO A 51 -2.90 8.45 -3.00
C PRO A 51 -2.83 6.95 -3.25
N ARG A 52 -3.63 6.44 -4.18
CA ARG A 52 -3.70 5.00 -4.50
C ARG A 52 -2.32 4.35 -4.74
N PRO A 53 -1.36 4.97 -5.48
CA PRO A 53 -0.02 4.40 -5.64
C PRO A 53 0.71 4.21 -4.30
N VAL A 54 0.58 5.18 -3.39
CA VAL A 54 1.20 5.11 -2.05
C VAL A 54 0.54 4.01 -1.21
N GLN A 55 -0.78 3.83 -1.29
CA GLN A 55 -1.45 2.72 -0.62
C GLN A 55 -0.95 1.35 -1.10
N MET A 56 -0.67 1.23 -2.39
CA MET A 56 -0.13 0.00 -2.99
C MET A 56 1.31 -0.26 -2.49
N LEU A 57 2.16 0.78 -2.48
CA LEU A 57 3.51 0.68 -1.95
C LEU A 57 3.53 0.32 -0.46
N LEU A 58 2.68 0.94 0.35
CA LEU A 58 2.54 0.59 1.77
C LEU A 58 2.16 -0.88 1.97
N ARG A 59 1.25 -1.41 1.14
CA ARG A 59 0.88 -2.83 1.17
C ARG A 59 2.03 -3.75 0.78
N ILE A 60 2.82 -3.37 -0.22
CA ILE A 60 3.98 -4.15 -0.65
C ILE A 60 5.07 -4.14 0.42
N ALA A 61 5.35 -2.99 1.02
CA ALA A 61 6.43 -2.82 1.98
C ALA A 61 6.11 -3.37 3.38
N TYR A 62 4.88 -3.18 3.86
CA TYR A 62 4.50 -3.43 5.27
C TYR A 62 3.35 -4.43 5.45
N GLY A 63 2.71 -4.85 4.37
CA GLY A 63 1.68 -5.89 4.42
C GLY A 63 2.27 -7.28 4.68
N THR A 64 1.40 -8.28 4.82
CA THR A 64 1.85 -9.67 4.87
C THR A 64 2.46 -10.09 3.52
N LYS A 65 3.30 -11.14 3.51
CA LYS A 65 3.87 -11.70 2.27
C LYS A 65 2.79 -11.99 1.22
N ALA A 66 1.64 -12.52 1.64
CA ALA A 66 0.51 -12.81 0.76
C ALA A 66 -0.13 -11.53 0.19
N GLN A 67 -0.30 -10.48 1.02
CA GLN A 67 -0.82 -9.19 0.56
C GLN A 67 0.13 -8.50 -0.42
N ALA A 68 1.43 -8.53 -0.14
CA ALA A 68 2.46 -7.98 -1.02
C ALA A 68 2.50 -8.72 -2.36
N ALA A 69 2.52 -10.05 -2.34
CA ALA A 69 2.49 -10.87 -3.56
C ALA A 69 1.25 -10.58 -4.41
N LYS A 70 0.06 -10.54 -3.80
CA LYS A 70 -1.19 -10.22 -4.51
C LYS A 70 -1.18 -8.81 -5.11
N GLN A 71 -0.57 -7.85 -4.40
CA GLN A 71 -0.47 -6.46 -4.86
C GLN A 71 0.50 -6.30 -6.03
N VAL A 72 1.63 -7.01 -6.00
CA VAL A 72 2.62 -7.06 -7.10
C VAL A 72 2.02 -7.78 -8.30
N GLU A 73 1.32 -8.90 -8.09
CA GLU A 73 0.65 -9.62 -9.18
C GLU A 73 -0.38 -8.74 -9.88
N ALA A 74 -1.19 -8.01 -9.11
CA ALA A 74 -2.16 -7.08 -9.68
C ALA A 74 -1.54 -5.88 -10.43
N LEU A 75 -0.23 -5.64 -10.29
CA LEU A 75 0.51 -4.63 -11.05
C LEU A 75 1.09 -5.17 -12.36
N ARG A 76 1.19 -6.50 -12.52
CA ARG A 76 1.76 -7.11 -13.72
C ARG A 76 0.75 -7.04 -14.88
N PRO A 77 1.20 -6.65 -16.08
CA PRO A 77 0.38 -6.79 -17.28
C PRO A 77 0.06 -8.28 -17.50
N GLY A 78 -1.21 -8.61 -17.79
CA GLY A 78 -1.65 -10.00 -18.04
C GLY A 78 -2.28 -10.74 -16.85
N ALA A 79 -2.14 -10.27 -15.61
CA ALA A 79 -2.73 -10.93 -14.43
C ALA A 79 -4.28 -10.99 -14.46
N ALA A 80 -4.92 -10.09 -15.21
CA ALA A 80 -6.36 -10.16 -15.47
C ALA A 80 -6.74 -11.18 -16.55
N GLU A 81 -5.81 -11.51 -17.47
CA GLU A 81 -6.02 -12.43 -18.59
C GLU A 81 -5.72 -13.89 -18.20
N GLU A 82 -4.71 -14.14 -17.37
CA GLU A 82 -4.33 -15.50 -16.95
C GLU A 82 -5.36 -16.16 -16.01
N SER A 83 -6.19 -15.36 -15.34
CA SER A 83 -7.34 -15.86 -14.56
C SER A 83 -8.53 -16.32 -15.42
N ALA A 84 -8.43 -16.18 -16.75
CA ALA A 84 -9.48 -16.47 -17.71
C ALA A 84 -9.13 -17.63 -18.67
N SER A 85 -8.03 -18.35 -18.43
CA SER A 85 -7.67 -19.61 -19.12
C SER A 85 -7.76 -20.81 -18.19
#